data_AF-A0A429WEK1-F1
#
_entry.id   AF-A0A429WEK1-F1
#
_cell.length_a   1.000
_cell.length_b   1.000
_cell.length_c   1.000
_cell.angle_alpha   90.00
_cell.angle_beta   90.00
_cell.angle_gamma   90.00
#
_symmetry.space_group_name_H-M   'P 1'
#
loop_
_entity.id
_entity.type
_entity.pdbx_description
1 polymer ?
#
loop_
_entity_poly.entity_id
_entity_poly.type
_entity_poly.pdbx_seq_one_letter_code
_entity_poly.pdbx_strand_id
1 'polypeptide(L)'
;MIKKFAILLIGACWAASAMSAPQSPVDKFVADKEFCAYMASLPENESGTFLTRYQAAMDAAISFVRKKNPGATDTQAIFSIKAKCDAALDGLAHYK
;
A
#
# COMPACT_ATOMS: atom_id res chain seq x y z
N MET A 1 54.11 21.98 23.85
CA MET A 1 53.19 23.13 23.65
C MET A 1 52.43 22.97 22.34
N ILE A 2 51.09 23.13 22.38
CA ILE A 2 50.16 23.50 21.28
C ILE A 2 49.87 22.40 20.23
N LYS A 3 48.81 21.58 20.41
CA LYS A 3 47.44 21.73 19.86
C LYS A 3 47.36 21.95 18.34
N LYS A 4 46.71 21.02 17.62
CA LYS A 4 45.46 21.28 16.86
C LYS A 4 44.98 20.02 16.12
N PHE A 5 43.81 19.55 16.54
CA PHE A 5 42.91 18.69 15.79
C PHE A 5 42.45 19.41 14.52
N ALA A 6 42.42 18.73 13.38
CA ALA A 6 41.68 19.15 12.21
C ALA A 6 40.96 17.93 11.62
N ILE A 7 39.76 17.67 12.15
CA ILE A 7 38.78 16.75 11.60
C ILE A 7 38.18 17.46 10.38
N LEU A 8 38.55 17.03 9.17
CA LEU A 8 37.87 17.41 7.94
C LEU A 8 36.78 16.37 7.63
N LEU A 9 35.62 16.58 8.25
CA LEU A 9 34.36 15.95 7.86
C LEU A 9 33.89 16.61 6.55
N ILE A 10 34.26 16.02 5.41
CA ILE A 10 33.62 16.33 4.14
C ILE A 10 32.26 15.63 4.16
N GLY A 11 31.23 16.42 4.45
CA GLY A 11 29.84 16.00 4.43
C GLY A 11 29.47 15.51 3.04
N ALA A 12 29.30 14.21 2.92
CA ALA A 12 28.56 13.65 1.80
C ALA A 12 27.07 13.90 2.08
N CYS A 13 26.55 15.01 1.55
CA CYS A 13 25.11 15.19 1.39
C CYS A 13 24.63 14.20 0.33
N TRP A 14 24.39 12.96 0.76
CA TRP A 14 23.56 12.03 0.02
C TRP A 14 22.12 12.56 0.09
N ALA A 15 21.75 13.40 -0.87
CA ALA A 15 20.35 13.58 -1.21
C ALA A 15 19.87 12.25 -1.78
N ALA A 16 19.50 11.32 -0.89
CA ALA A 16 18.77 10.14 -1.24
C ALA A 16 17.39 10.61 -1.71
N SER A 17 17.28 10.93 -2.99
CA SER A 17 16.01 10.95 -3.69
C SER A 17 15.45 9.54 -3.54
N ALA A 18 14.58 9.35 -2.54
CA ALA A 18 13.77 8.16 -2.43
C ALA A 18 12.86 8.15 -3.65
N MET A 19 13.37 7.59 -4.75
CA MET A 19 12.57 7.21 -5.91
C MET A 19 11.60 6.14 -5.40
N SER A 20 10.44 6.59 -4.95
CA SER A 20 9.34 5.70 -4.57
C SER A 20 9.09 4.77 -5.75
N ALA A 21 9.36 3.48 -5.56
CA ALA A 21 9.12 2.48 -6.58
C ALA A 21 7.67 2.59 -7.08
N PRO A 22 7.39 2.32 -8.36
CA PRO A 22 6.02 2.31 -8.86
C PRO A 22 5.17 1.36 -8.00
N GLN A 23 4.25 1.92 -7.21
CA GLN A 23 3.36 1.13 -6.36
C GLN A 23 2.42 0.33 -7.25
N SER A 24 2.30 -0.97 -7.00
CA SER A 24 1.39 -1.83 -7.76
C SER A 24 -0.07 -1.42 -7.50
N PRO A 25 -1.02 -1.77 -8.39
CA PRO A 25 -2.44 -1.55 -8.14
C PRO A 25 -2.91 -2.14 -6.79
N VAL A 26 -2.35 -3.29 -6.39
CA VAL A 26 -2.63 -3.90 -5.09
C VAL A 26 -2.07 -3.04 -3.95
N ASP A 27 -0.85 -2.52 -4.07
CA ASP A 27 -0.27 -1.68 -3.02
C ASP A 27 -1.04 -0.35 -2.86
N LYS A 28 -1.49 0.23 -3.97
CA LYS A 28 -2.34 1.44 -3.95
C LYS A 28 -3.69 1.16 -3.30
N PHE A 29 -4.30 0.03 -3.62
CA PHE A 29 -5.58 -0.39 -3.02
C PHE A 29 -5.42 -0.57 -1.51
N VAL A 30 -4.37 -1.28 -1.07
CA VAL A 30 -4.13 -1.58 0.35
C VAL A 30 -3.70 -0.34 1.16
N ALA A 31 -3.07 0.65 0.51
CA ALA A 31 -2.74 1.92 1.15
C ALA A 31 -3.99 2.77 1.45
N ASP A 32 -5.10 2.56 0.75
CA ASP A 32 -6.37 3.22 1.02
C ASP A 32 -7.12 2.48 2.13
N LYS A 33 -7.11 3.08 3.33
CA LYS A 33 -7.73 2.49 4.53
C LYS A 33 -9.24 2.39 4.41
N GLU A 34 -9.89 3.28 3.66
CA GLU A 34 -11.35 3.23 3.46
C GLU A 34 -11.71 2.00 2.62
N PHE A 35 -10.89 1.69 1.60
CA PHE A 35 -11.09 0.49 0.79
C PHE A 35 -10.86 -0.79 1.60
N CYS A 36 -9.80 -0.84 2.40
CA CYS A 36 -9.58 -1.98 3.28
C CYS A 36 -10.67 -2.15 4.35
N ALA A 37 -11.15 -1.06 4.93
CA ALA A 37 -12.26 -1.10 5.88
C ALA A 37 -13.54 -1.63 5.20
N TYR A 38 -13.85 -1.17 3.98
CA TYR A 38 -14.99 -1.62 3.20
C TYR A 38 -14.91 -3.13 2.84
N MET A 39 -13.71 -3.67 2.61
CA MET A 39 -13.52 -5.12 2.45
C MET A 39 -13.75 -5.92 3.74
N ALA A 40 -13.42 -5.34 4.89
CA ALA A 40 -13.57 -6.00 6.19
C ALA A 40 -15.02 -5.96 6.68
N SER A 41 -15.72 -4.85 6.41
CA SER A 41 -17.11 -4.62 6.74
C SER A 41 -17.74 -3.79 5.62
N LEU A 42 -18.84 -4.28 5.04
CA LEU A 42 -19.59 -3.59 3.99
C LEU A 42 -20.68 -2.71 4.62
N PRO A 43 -20.44 -1.41 4.90
CA PRO A 43 -21.47 -0.49 5.36
C PRO A 43 -22.60 -0.37 4.32
N GLU A 44 -23.84 -0.34 4.80
CA GLU A 44 -25.03 -0.41 3.94
C GLU A 44 -25.33 0.89 3.17
N ASN A 45 -24.63 2.00 3.45
CA ASN A 45 -24.99 3.35 2.95
C ASN A 45 -23.80 4.14 2.37
N GLU A 46 -22.96 3.50 1.56
CA GLU A 46 -21.88 4.22 0.88
C GLU A 46 -22.36 5.09 -0.28
N SER A 47 -21.65 6.20 -0.50
CA SER A 47 -21.94 7.08 -1.63
C SER A 47 -21.65 6.38 -2.98
N GLY A 48 -22.45 6.66 -4.02
CA GLY A 48 -22.21 6.10 -5.36
C GLY A 48 -20.82 6.44 -5.93
N THR A 49 -20.27 7.61 -5.57
CA THR A 49 -18.91 8.03 -5.93
C THR A 49 -17.85 7.19 -5.22
N PHE A 50 -18.06 6.80 -3.96
CA PHE A 50 -17.17 5.88 -3.26
C PHE A 50 -17.19 4.50 -3.93
N LEU A 51 -18.38 3.93 -4.14
CA LEU A 51 -18.54 2.61 -4.74
C LEU A 51 -17.89 2.52 -6.13
N THR A 52 -18.02 3.57 -6.94
CA THR A 52 -17.40 3.63 -8.27
C THR A 52 -15.87 3.62 -8.19
N ARG A 53 -15.28 4.42 -7.28
CA ARG A 53 -13.82 4.47 -7.08
C ARG A 53 -13.30 3.16 -6.53
N TYR A 54 -14.01 2.58 -5.57
CA TYR A 54 -13.69 1.28 -4.98
C TYR A 54 -13.69 0.17 -6.04
N GLN A 55 -14.75 0.07 -6.85
CA GLN A 55 -14.87 -0.94 -7.89
C GLN A 55 -13.73 -0.82 -8.91
N ALA A 56 -13.43 0.39 -9.39
CA ALA A 56 -12.35 0.62 -10.34
C ALA A 56 -10.98 0.20 -9.76
N ALA A 57 -10.73 0.48 -8.47
CA ALA A 57 -9.51 0.08 -7.80
C ALA A 57 -9.43 -1.44 -7.59
N MET A 58 -10.56 -2.07 -7.24
CA MET A 58 -10.66 -3.52 -7.09
C MET A 58 -10.38 -4.24 -8.43
N ASP A 59 -10.99 -3.78 -9.52
CA ASP A 59 -10.79 -4.36 -10.86
C ASP A 59 -9.32 -4.25 -11.30
N ALA A 60 -8.67 -3.12 -11.04
CA ALA A 60 -7.25 -2.93 -11.33
C ALA A 60 -6.37 -3.87 -10.50
N ALA A 61 -6.69 -4.07 -9.21
CA ALA A 61 -5.98 -4.98 -8.33
C ALA A 61 -6.17 -6.44 -8.76
N ILE A 62 -7.39 -6.88 -9.07
CA ILE A 62 -7.69 -8.23 -9.58
C ILE A 62 -6.94 -8.49 -10.88
N SER A 63 -7.00 -7.56 -11.84
CA SER A 63 -6.29 -7.67 -13.12
C SER A 63 -4.78 -7.82 -12.91
N PHE A 64 -4.21 -7.05 -11.98
CA PHE A 64 -2.79 -7.19 -11.63
C PHE A 64 -2.45 -8.56 -11.03
N VAL A 65 -3.26 -9.06 -10.09
CA VAL A 65 -3.07 -10.38 -9.48
C VAL A 65 -3.13 -11.47 -10.54
N ARG A 66 -4.14 -11.45 -11.42
CA ARG A 66 -4.28 -12.43 -12.50
C ARG A 66 -3.18 -12.34 -13.54
N LYS A 67 -2.63 -11.15 -13.81
CA LYS A 67 -1.45 -11.01 -14.67
C LYS A 67 -0.21 -11.69 -14.06
N LYS A 68 -0.08 -11.68 -12.73
CA LYS A 68 1.00 -12.35 -12.00
C LYS A 68 0.76 -13.85 -11.81
N ASN A 69 -0.51 -14.26 -11.72
CA ASN A 69 -0.94 -15.65 -11.62
C ASN A 69 -2.13 -15.90 -12.56
N PRO A 70 -1.88 -16.26 -13.84
CA PRO A 70 -2.93 -16.43 -14.85
C PRO A 70 -4.01 -17.47 -14.52
N GLY A 71 -3.69 -18.44 -13.65
CA GLY A 71 -4.63 -19.47 -13.21
C GLY A 71 -5.52 -19.05 -12.03
N ALA A 72 -5.30 -17.87 -11.45
CA ALA A 72 -6.09 -17.39 -10.32
C ALA A 72 -7.52 -17.04 -10.77
N THR A 73 -8.51 -17.50 -10.01
CA THR A 73 -9.89 -17.04 -10.14
C THR A 73 -10.05 -15.64 -9.55
N ASP A 74 -11.10 -14.93 -9.94
CA ASP A 74 -11.40 -13.60 -9.37
C ASP A 74 -11.58 -13.69 -7.85
N THR A 75 -12.22 -14.75 -7.34
CA THR A 75 -12.37 -15.01 -5.90
C THR A 75 -11.02 -15.15 -5.20
N GLN A 76 -10.08 -15.90 -5.78
CA GLN A 76 -8.73 -16.05 -5.21
C GLN A 76 -7.98 -14.72 -5.22
N ALA A 77 -8.14 -13.91 -6.27
CA ALA A 77 -7.56 -12.58 -6.33
C ALA A 77 -8.14 -11.65 -5.25
N ILE A 78 -9.47 -11.63 -5.09
CA ILE A 78 -10.15 -10.85 -4.05
C ILE A 78 -9.68 -11.27 -2.66
N PHE A 79 -9.61 -12.57 -2.36
CA PHE A 79 -9.13 -13.03 -1.06
C PHE A 79 -7.66 -12.68 -0.81
N SER A 80 -6.81 -12.72 -1.84
CA SER A 80 -5.43 -12.26 -1.73
C SER A 80 -5.34 -10.76 -1.41
N ILE A 81 -6.22 -9.94 -1.98
CA ILE A 81 -6.29 -8.50 -1.69
C ILE A 81 -6.81 -8.30 -0.27
N LYS A 82 -7.88 -9.01 0.12
CA LYS A 82 -8.44 -8.95 1.47
C LYS A 82 -7.39 -9.27 2.54
N ALA A 83 -6.63 -10.35 2.37
CA ALA A 83 -5.60 -10.75 3.33
C ALA A 83 -4.53 -9.66 3.54
N LYS A 84 -4.19 -8.90 2.48
CA LYS A 84 -3.28 -7.75 2.59
C LYS A 84 -3.92 -6.58 3.32
N CYS A 85 -5.22 -6.32 3.07
CA CYS A 85 -5.97 -5.33 3.81
C CYS A 85 -6.10 -5.66 5.29
N ASP A 86 -6.40 -6.91 5.63
CA ASP A 86 -6.48 -7.38 7.02
C ASP A 86 -5.14 -7.12 7.75
N ALA A 87 -4.01 -7.51 7.13
CA ALA A 87 -2.69 -7.23 7.70
C ALA A 87 -2.39 -5.73 7.85
N ALA A 88 -2.83 -4.90 6.89
CA ALA A 88 -2.65 -3.45 6.95
C ALA A 88 -3.49 -2.79 8.06
N LEU A 89 -4.70 -3.30 8.31
CA LEU A 89 -5.59 -2.83 9.38
C LEU A 89 -5.15 -3.30 10.76
N ASP A 90 -4.70 -4.56 10.89
CA ASP A 90 -4.16 -5.11 12.14
C ASP A 90 -2.92 -4.32 12.59
N GLY A 91 -2.05 -3.94 11.64
CA GLY A 91 -0.91 -3.07 11.92
C GLY A 91 -1.28 -1.70 12.50
N LEU A 92 -2.51 -1.21 12.29
CA LEU A 92 -3.02 0.02 12.89
C LEU A 92 -3.62 -0.21 14.28
N ALA A 93 -4.24 -1.37 14.51
CA ALA A 93 -4.83 -1.71 15.81
C ALA A 93 -3.78 -1.89 16.91
N HIS A 94 -2.57 -2.35 16.54
CA HIS A 94 -1.45 -2.56 17.46
C HIS A 94 -0.58 -1.32 17.72
N TYR A 95 -0.89 -0.16 17.11
CA TYR A 95 -0.15 1.10 17.30
C TYR A 95 -0.78 2.03 18.35
N LYS A 96 -1.49 1.43 19.32
CA LYS A 96 -2.18 2.11 20.43
C LYS A 96 -1.39 1.95 21.73
#